data_AF-A0A5B7SWU0-F1
#
_entry.id   AF-A0A5B7SWU0-F1
#
_cell.length_a   1.000
_cell.length_b   1.000
_cell.length_c   1.000
_cell.angle_alpha   90.00
_cell.angle_beta   90.00
_cell.angle_gamma   90.00
#
_symmetry.space_group_name_H-M   'P 1'
#
loop_
_entity.id
_entity.type
_entity.pdbx_description
1 polymer ?
#
loop_
_entity_poly.entity_id
_entity_poly.type
_entity_poly.pdbx_seq_one_letter_code
_entity_poly.pdbx_strand_id
1 'polypeptide(L)'
;MTKHTFPKEALLYLPLLLIYIIIVLVFSSDILMGDESRHFNYALNLTNGYYVEAENPNFRNGPGYPLVLAPFIAVGCSLLTLKFLNIAFVAMAVFYFKKTIDLFAEGKFALIAVYMIGLYPPVLRWLPFLYSEPMAYFLMCGLIFYVCQIYRQKVIRLKQLCTASIFLGLLILTKIIYLQVIMVSALCLILLLLWKKNRTPIRALLILAGSFLILLPYLVYAYTITGKLFYVGSGGGEILYHRSTPYPNEWGNWFSKEDVLFGGDTDYTPTTPYKNLNELSKNHKEFYLTLEPLSYIERDSVFKAAAIANMKAHPKKYLKNTVASLSRLVFHFPFSYRNQSLNAYGYMIPNVLILFLWVLSIYPFLRNRKKSCFEINALLLFSLIYTGGIVLLDGRGRNFITVVPALVLFFTFVYSNFLNIKLTALRENSTKQSLSDLH
;
A
#
# COMPACT_ATOMS: atom_id res chain seq x y z
N MET A 1 -43.77 6.96 14.29
CA MET A 1 -43.09 6.86 12.97
C MET A 1 -41.93 7.84 12.92
N THR A 2 -40.73 7.40 13.28
CA THR A 2 -39.50 8.18 13.07
C THR A 2 -39.19 8.18 11.58
N LYS A 3 -39.37 9.33 10.91
CA LYS A 3 -38.86 9.54 9.55
C LYS A 3 -37.33 9.38 9.60
N HIS A 4 -36.84 8.20 9.27
CA HIS A 4 -35.43 7.98 8.97
C HIS A 4 -35.12 8.79 7.70
N THR A 5 -34.78 10.06 7.89
CA THR A 5 -34.24 10.88 6.81
C THR A 5 -32.91 10.28 6.43
N PHE A 6 -32.76 9.92 5.15
CA PHE A 6 -31.49 9.48 4.60
C PHE A 6 -30.46 10.57 4.95
N PRO A 7 -29.36 10.24 5.67
CA PRO A 7 -28.43 11.27 6.08
C PRO A 7 -27.88 11.94 4.83
N LYS A 8 -27.92 13.28 4.75
CA LYS A 8 -27.43 14.04 3.58
C LYS A 8 -26.00 13.65 3.19
N GLU A 9 -25.21 13.18 4.15
CA GLU A 9 -23.87 12.63 3.96
C GLU A 9 -23.83 11.37 3.08
N ALA A 10 -24.88 10.55 3.05
CA ALA A 10 -24.97 9.37 2.18
C ALA A 10 -24.97 9.75 0.69
N LEU A 11 -25.51 10.93 0.35
CA LEU A 11 -25.50 11.45 -1.03
C LEU A 11 -24.07 11.72 -1.53
N LEU A 12 -23.11 11.95 -0.64
CA LEU A 12 -21.69 12.14 -1.01
C LEU A 12 -21.08 10.85 -1.58
N TYR A 13 -21.48 9.69 -1.04
CA TYR A 13 -20.88 8.40 -1.39
C TYR A 13 -21.54 7.73 -2.58
N LEU A 14 -22.79 8.07 -2.89
CA LEU A 14 -23.55 7.47 -4.00
C LEU A 14 -22.85 7.60 -5.37
N PRO A 15 -22.37 8.79 -5.79
CA PRO A 15 -21.64 8.93 -7.05
C PRO A 15 -20.37 8.08 -7.09
N LEU A 16 -19.63 8.00 -5.98
CA LEU A 16 -18.42 7.20 -5.89
C LEU A 16 -18.73 5.70 -6.00
N LEU A 17 -19.76 5.23 -5.27
CA LEU A 17 -20.20 3.85 -5.33
C LEU A 17 -20.64 3.45 -6.74
N LEU A 18 -21.37 4.32 -7.43
CA LEU A 18 -21.78 4.10 -8.81
C LEU A 18 -20.57 3.96 -9.74
N ILE A 19 -19.57 4.84 -9.61
CA ILE A 19 -18.31 4.74 -10.37
C ILE A 19 -17.62 3.40 -10.12
N TYR A 20 -17.53 2.96 -8.86
CA TYR A 20 -16.88 1.69 -8.52
C TYR A 20 -17.61 0.49 -9.14
N ILE A 21 -18.95 0.51 -9.10
CA ILE A 21 -19.79 -0.54 -9.70
C ILE A 21 -19.57 -0.57 -11.22
N ILE A 22 -19.59 0.58 -11.89
CA ILE A 22 -19.33 0.67 -13.32
C ILE A 22 -17.94 0.12 -13.66
N ILE A 23 -16.90 0.48 -12.89
CA ILE A 23 -15.54 -0.02 -13.14
C ILE A 23 -15.49 -1.55 -13.05
N VAL A 24 -16.07 -2.15 -12.01
CA VAL A 24 -16.08 -3.61 -11.87
C VAL A 24 -16.86 -4.25 -13.01
N LEU A 25 -18.08 -3.80 -13.28
CA LEU A 25 -18.93 -4.38 -14.34
C LEU A 25 -18.32 -4.27 -15.74
N VAL A 26 -17.60 -3.18 -16.05
CA VAL A 26 -17.03 -2.94 -17.38
C VAL A 26 -15.68 -3.64 -17.57
N PHE A 27 -14.86 -3.72 -16.52
CA PHE A 27 -13.46 -4.16 -16.64
C PHE A 27 -13.17 -5.53 -16.00
N SER A 28 -14.13 -6.16 -15.32
CA SER A 28 -13.92 -7.51 -14.79
C SER A 28 -13.90 -8.58 -15.88
N SER A 29 -12.96 -9.52 -15.78
CA SER A 29 -12.95 -10.77 -16.55
C SER A 29 -13.24 -11.99 -15.66
N ASP A 30 -13.73 -13.08 -16.23
CA ASP A 30 -13.85 -14.38 -15.57
C ASP A 30 -12.54 -15.19 -15.56
N ILE A 31 -11.46 -14.62 -16.09
CA ILE A 31 -10.12 -15.21 -16.07
C ILE A 31 -9.32 -14.57 -14.93
N LEU A 32 -8.68 -15.41 -14.11
CA LEU A 32 -7.76 -14.98 -13.05
C LEU A 32 -6.42 -14.54 -13.66
N MET A 33 -5.98 -13.33 -13.34
CA MET A 33 -4.73 -12.76 -13.84
C MET A 33 -3.72 -12.50 -12.71
N GLY A 34 -2.44 -12.78 -12.98
CA GLY A 34 -1.34 -12.40 -12.08
C GLY A 34 -1.47 -12.99 -10.67
N ASP A 35 -1.59 -12.13 -9.65
CA ASP A 35 -1.69 -12.58 -8.25
C ASP A 35 -3.12 -13.04 -7.86
N GLU A 36 -4.14 -12.85 -8.73
CA GLU A 36 -5.52 -13.29 -8.46
C GLU A 36 -5.60 -14.79 -8.24
N SER A 37 -4.94 -15.58 -9.09
CA SER A 37 -4.90 -17.04 -8.99
C SER A 37 -4.36 -17.48 -7.64
N ARG A 38 -3.34 -16.80 -7.13
CA ARG A 38 -2.76 -17.10 -5.83
C ARG A 38 -3.70 -16.77 -4.68
N HIS A 39 -4.34 -15.60 -4.72
CA HIS A 39 -5.31 -15.22 -3.70
C HIS A 39 -6.52 -16.15 -3.68
N PHE A 40 -7.02 -16.53 -4.85
CA PHE A 40 -8.11 -17.50 -5.01
C PHE A 40 -7.71 -18.89 -4.49
N ASN A 41 -6.56 -19.42 -4.91
CA ASN A 41 -6.11 -20.76 -4.50
C ASN A 41 -5.86 -20.84 -3.00
N TYR A 42 -5.27 -19.81 -2.37
CA TYR A 42 -5.14 -19.79 -0.92
C TYR A 42 -6.48 -19.77 -0.20
N ALA A 43 -7.49 -19.08 -0.77
CA ALA A 43 -8.82 -19.06 -0.19
C ALA A 43 -9.53 -20.41 -0.36
N LEU A 44 -9.34 -21.08 -1.50
CA LEU A 44 -9.80 -22.45 -1.74
C LEU A 44 -9.12 -23.46 -0.80
N ASN A 45 -7.83 -23.33 -0.56
CA ASN A 45 -7.15 -24.16 0.43
C ASN A 45 -7.78 -24.02 1.82
N LEU A 46 -8.13 -22.78 2.21
CA LEU A 46 -8.76 -22.51 3.50
C LEU A 46 -10.13 -23.19 3.62
N THR A 47 -10.89 -23.34 2.53
CA THR A 47 -12.14 -24.12 2.55
C THR A 47 -11.90 -25.62 2.72
N ASN A 48 -10.68 -26.08 2.42
CA ASN A 48 -10.22 -27.46 2.61
C ASN A 48 -9.46 -27.67 3.94
N GLY A 49 -9.41 -26.66 4.82
CA GLY A 49 -8.84 -26.79 6.17
C GLY A 49 -7.35 -26.50 6.31
N TYR A 50 -6.68 -25.98 5.28
CA TYR A 50 -5.26 -25.59 5.35
C TYR A 50 -4.99 -24.29 4.57
N TYR A 51 -3.88 -23.59 4.81
CA TYR A 51 -3.56 -22.35 4.09
C TYR A 51 -2.53 -22.59 2.97
N VAL A 52 -1.45 -23.31 3.28
CA VAL A 52 -0.41 -23.73 2.34
C VAL A 52 -0.21 -25.24 2.43
N GLU A 53 0.27 -25.83 1.33
CA GLU A 53 0.70 -27.24 1.30
C GLU A 53 1.89 -27.46 2.25
N ALA A 54 1.94 -28.63 2.89
CA ALA A 54 2.93 -28.93 3.92
C ALA A 54 4.28 -29.36 3.32
N GLU A 55 4.26 -30.04 2.18
CA GLU A 55 5.42 -30.63 1.51
C GLU A 55 6.32 -29.56 0.89
N ASN A 56 5.72 -28.52 0.30
CA ASN A 56 6.45 -27.41 -0.31
C ASN A 56 5.76 -26.07 -0.02
N PRO A 57 5.84 -25.58 1.23
CA PRO A 57 5.01 -24.47 1.69
C PRO A 57 5.40 -23.13 1.04
N ASN A 58 4.42 -22.52 0.38
CA ASN A 58 4.59 -21.25 -0.30
C ASN A 58 3.84 -20.11 0.43
N PHE A 59 4.55 -19.33 1.23
CA PHE A 59 4.02 -18.16 1.96
C PHE A 59 4.22 -16.85 1.20
N ARG A 60 3.84 -16.78 -0.08
CA ARG A 60 4.12 -15.59 -0.91
C ARG A 60 3.23 -14.39 -0.57
N ASN A 61 2.01 -14.64 -0.09
CA ASN A 61 1.10 -13.62 0.44
C ASN A 61 0.67 -14.02 1.85
N GLY A 62 0.12 -13.06 2.60
CA GLY A 62 -0.49 -13.37 3.90
C GLY A 62 -1.96 -13.79 3.74
N PRO A 63 -2.54 -14.42 4.78
CA PRO A 63 -3.87 -15.02 4.71
C PRO A 63 -5.02 -14.01 4.82
N GLY A 64 -4.75 -12.73 5.09
CA GLY A 64 -5.79 -11.74 5.40
C GLY A 64 -6.86 -11.59 4.31
N TYR A 65 -6.45 -11.40 3.06
CA TYR A 65 -7.40 -11.32 1.94
C TYR A 65 -8.03 -12.68 1.60
N PRO A 66 -7.27 -13.79 1.49
CA PRO A 66 -7.85 -15.14 1.34
C PRO A 66 -8.90 -15.51 2.38
N LEU A 67 -8.70 -15.15 3.66
CA LEU A 67 -9.66 -15.41 4.73
C LEU A 67 -11.02 -14.74 4.49
N VAL A 68 -11.04 -13.57 3.85
CA VAL A 68 -12.30 -12.90 3.50
C VAL A 68 -12.95 -13.53 2.28
N LEU A 69 -12.17 -14.04 1.33
CA LEU A 69 -12.70 -14.71 0.13
C LEU A 69 -13.25 -16.11 0.43
N ALA A 70 -12.62 -16.85 1.34
CA ALA A 70 -12.94 -18.25 1.65
C ALA A 70 -14.43 -18.55 1.89
N PRO A 71 -15.19 -17.79 2.72
CA PRO A 71 -16.61 -18.08 2.92
C PRO A 71 -17.45 -17.95 1.65
N PHE A 72 -17.11 -17.04 0.74
CA PHE A 72 -17.81 -16.86 -0.53
C PHE A 72 -17.48 -17.97 -1.53
N ILE A 73 -16.21 -18.41 -1.54
CA ILE A 73 -15.78 -19.56 -2.35
C ILE A 73 -16.44 -20.84 -1.85
N ALA A 74 -16.54 -21.04 -0.53
CA ALA A 74 -17.18 -22.21 0.07
C ALA A 74 -18.66 -22.37 -0.34
N VAL A 75 -19.39 -21.27 -0.56
CA VAL A 75 -20.79 -21.29 -1.03
C VAL A 75 -20.93 -21.23 -2.55
N GLY A 76 -19.81 -21.29 -3.31
CA GLY A 76 -19.82 -21.31 -4.77
C GLY A 76 -20.15 -19.96 -5.43
N CYS A 77 -19.81 -18.82 -4.80
CA CYS A 77 -19.97 -17.52 -5.44
C CYS A 77 -19.13 -17.38 -6.72
N SER A 78 -19.67 -16.68 -7.72
CA SER A 78 -18.95 -16.34 -8.95
C SER A 78 -17.78 -15.38 -8.71
N LEU A 79 -16.81 -15.36 -9.63
CA LEU A 79 -15.66 -14.45 -9.58
C LEU A 79 -16.09 -12.98 -9.56
N LEU A 80 -17.15 -12.63 -10.28
CA LEU A 80 -17.72 -11.29 -10.25
C LEU A 80 -18.19 -10.90 -8.85
N THR A 81 -18.87 -11.80 -8.14
CA THR A 81 -19.30 -11.58 -6.73
C THR A 81 -18.11 -11.38 -5.81
N LEU A 82 -17.02 -12.14 -5.99
CA LEU A 82 -15.80 -11.94 -5.21
C LEU A 82 -15.18 -10.56 -5.50
N LYS A 83 -15.19 -10.10 -6.75
CA LYS A 83 -14.68 -8.77 -7.15
C LYS A 83 -15.53 -7.62 -6.58
N PHE A 84 -16.83 -7.83 -6.37
CA PHE A 84 -17.69 -6.86 -5.68
C PHE A 84 -17.27 -6.57 -4.23
N LEU A 85 -16.57 -7.49 -3.56
CA LEU A 85 -16.01 -7.23 -2.21
C LEU A 85 -15.02 -6.06 -2.23
N ASN A 86 -14.29 -5.86 -3.32
CA ASN A 86 -13.38 -4.73 -3.44
C ASN A 86 -14.11 -3.38 -3.46
N ILE A 87 -15.32 -3.32 -4.02
CA ILE A 87 -16.16 -2.13 -3.97
C ILE A 87 -16.50 -1.80 -2.52
N ALA A 88 -16.92 -2.80 -1.75
CA ALA A 88 -17.23 -2.62 -0.33
C ALA A 88 -16.00 -2.11 0.44
N PHE A 89 -14.81 -2.66 0.19
CA PHE A 89 -13.57 -2.16 0.81
C PHE A 89 -13.29 -0.70 0.46
N VAL A 90 -13.29 -0.31 -0.81
CA VAL A 90 -13.00 1.09 -1.19
C VAL A 90 -14.06 2.04 -0.66
N ALA A 91 -15.36 1.68 -0.70
CA ALA A 91 -16.42 2.49 -0.12
C ALA A 91 -16.23 2.70 1.40
N MET A 92 -15.92 1.63 2.13
CA MET A 92 -15.63 1.71 3.57
C MET A 92 -14.33 2.49 3.85
N ALA A 93 -13.32 2.41 2.98
CA ALA A 93 -12.10 3.20 3.08
C ALA A 93 -12.42 4.70 3.03
N VAL A 94 -13.23 5.13 2.05
CA VAL A 94 -13.64 6.54 1.91
C VAL A 94 -14.47 6.99 3.11
N PHE A 95 -15.37 6.15 3.61
CA PHE A 95 -16.16 6.44 4.80
C PHE A 95 -15.29 6.68 6.05
N TYR A 96 -14.34 5.79 6.34
CA TYR A 96 -13.41 5.96 7.45
C TYR A 96 -12.48 7.16 7.25
N PHE A 97 -12.08 7.42 6.01
CA PHE A 97 -11.24 8.57 5.70
C PHE A 97 -11.99 9.89 5.91
N LYS A 98 -13.25 10.01 5.46
CA LYS A 98 -14.11 11.16 5.74
C LYS A 98 -14.22 11.41 7.25
N LYS A 99 -14.53 10.36 8.02
CA LYS A 99 -14.57 10.45 9.49
C LYS A 99 -13.26 10.90 10.12
N THR A 100 -12.12 10.57 9.51
CA THR A 100 -10.81 11.04 9.97
C THR A 100 -10.62 12.51 9.67
N ILE A 101 -10.91 12.94 8.44
CA ILE A 101 -10.76 14.33 7.99
C ILE A 101 -11.62 15.27 8.84
N ASP A 102 -12.84 14.87 9.20
CA ASP A 102 -13.74 15.64 10.06
C ASP A 102 -13.18 15.90 11.47
N LEU A 103 -12.15 15.15 11.90
CA LEU A 103 -11.46 15.42 13.16
C LEU A 103 -10.48 16.61 13.08
N PHE A 104 -10.11 17.06 11.88
CA PHE A 104 -8.99 17.98 11.67
C PHE A 104 -9.27 19.13 10.70
N ALA A 105 -10.27 19.00 9.83
CA ALA A 105 -10.58 19.96 8.80
C ALA A 105 -12.08 20.00 8.52
N GLU A 106 -12.56 21.19 8.16
CA GLU A 106 -13.94 21.42 7.75
C GLU A 106 -13.98 22.10 6.37
N GLY A 107 -15.16 22.13 5.75
CA GLY A 107 -15.40 22.85 4.51
C GLY A 107 -14.78 22.21 3.26
N LYS A 108 -14.38 23.05 2.30
CA LYS A 108 -14.00 22.61 0.94
C LYS A 108 -12.76 21.72 0.89
N PHE A 109 -11.76 21.96 1.75
CA PHE A 109 -10.53 21.16 1.75
C PHE A 109 -10.78 19.73 2.25
N ALA A 110 -11.68 19.58 3.24
CA ALA A 110 -12.11 18.28 3.71
C ALA A 110 -12.79 17.48 2.60
N LEU A 111 -13.68 18.12 1.84
CA LEU A 111 -14.36 17.51 0.70
C LEU A 111 -13.39 17.08 -0.41
N ILE A 112 -12.46 17.96 -0.79
CA ILE A 112 -11.44 17.67 -1.82
C ILE A 112 -10.58 16.47 -1.40
N ALA A 113 -10.15 16.40 -0.13
CA ALA A 113 -9.34 15.30 0.37
C ALA A 113 -10.08 13.94 0.28
N VAL A 114 -11.37 13.93 0.57
CA VAL A 114 -12.22 12.74 0.51
C VAL A 114 -12.38 12.25 -0.93
N TYR A 115 -12.65 13.16 -1.87
CA TYR A 115 -12.69 12.81 -3.30
C TYR A 115 -11.34 12.41 -3.85
N MET A 116 -10.24 12.98 -3.36
CA MET A 116 -8.89 12.58 -3.79
C MET A 116 -8.59 11.11 -3.45
N ILE A 117 -9.01 10.64 -2.27
CA ILE A 117 -8.90 9.24 -1.85
C ILE A 117 -9.91 8.36 -2.59
N GLY A 118 -11.16 8.80 -2.71
CA GLY A 118 -12.21 8.00 -3.38
C GLY A 118 -11.99 7.84 -4.90
N LEU A 119 -11.44 8.84 -5.56
CA LEU A 119 -11.17 8.81 -7.00
C LEU A 119 -9.70 8.52 -7.33
N TYR A 120 -8.92 8.03 -6.36
CA TYR A 120 -7.49 7.77 -6.55
C TYR A 120 -7.26 6.66 -7.61
N PRO A 121 -6.80 6.98 -8.84
CA PRO A 121 -6.84 6.03 -9.95
C PRO A 121 -6.09 4.71 -9.70
N PRO A 122 -4.94 4.69 -8.98
CA PRO A 122 -4.28 3.44 -8.63
C PRO A 122 -5.12 2.47 -7.82
N VAL A 123 -5.98 2.93 -6.88
CA VAL A 123 -6.86 1.99 -6.15
C VAL A 123 -8.00 1.51 -7.05
N LEU A 124 -8.55 2.40 -7.86
CA LEU A 124 -9.65 2.08 -8.79
C LEU A 124 -9.24 1.03 -9.82
N ARG A 125 -7.99 1.09 -10.29
CA ARG A 125 -7.42 0.10 -11.19
C ARG A 125 -7.49 -1.34 -10.67
N TRP A 126 -7.43 -1.53 -9.35
CA TRP A 126 -7.43 -2.87 -8.74
C TRP A 126 -8.83 -3.36 -8.33
N LEU A 127 -9.87 -2.54 -8.47
CA LEU A 127 -11.25 -2.96 -8.21
C LEU A 127 -11.69 -4.22 -8.99
N PRO A 128 -11.45 -4.33 -10.31
CA PRO A 128 -11.96 -5.45 -11.11
C PRO A 128 -11.14 -6.75 -10.97
N PHE A 129 -10.16 -6.79 -10.06
CA PHE A 129 -9.28 -7.95 -9.86
C PHE A 129 -9.29 -8.41 -8.40
N LEU A 130 -9.12 -9.71 -8.15
CA LEU A 130 -8.96 -10.32 -6.82
C LEU A 130 -7.59 -10.02 -6.20
N TYR A 131 -7.32 -8.74 -5.99
CA TYR A 131 -6.10 -8.19 -5.41
C TYR A 131 -6.34 -7.69 -3.99
N SER A 132 -5.30 -7.77 -3.15
CA SER A 132 -5.37 -7.38 -1.73
C SER A 132 -5.30 -5.87 -1.50
N GLU A 133 -5.01 -5.07 -2.53
CA GLU A 133 -4.82 -3.63 -2.50
C GLU A 133 -6.05 -2.87 -1.98
N PRO A 134 -7.29 -3.10 -2.49
CA PRO A 134 -8.51 -2.48 -1.95
C PRO A 134 -8.73 -2.76 -0.46
N MET A 135 -8.51 -4.01 -0.02
CA MET A 135 -8.64 -4.37 1.40
C MET A 135 -7.56 -3.69 2.25
N ALA A 136 -6.31 -3.68 1.80
CA ALA A 136 -5.23 -3.00 2.52
C ALA A 136 -5.48 -1.48 2.62
N TYR A 137 -6.05 -0.87 1.59
CA TYR A 137 -6.45 0.53 1.57
C TYR A 137 -7.53 0.83 2.60
N PHE A 138 -8.59 0.01 2.64
CA PHE A 138 -9.62 0.04 3.67
C PHE A 138 -9.03 -0.07 5.07
N LEU A 139 -8.18 -1.08 5.29
CA LEU A 139 -7.61 -1.35 6.60
C LEU A 139 -6.73 -0.20 7.08
N MET A 140 -5.97 0.43 6.18
CA MET A 140 -5.19 1.62 6.49
C MET A 140 -6.07 2.81 6.87
N CYS A 141 -7.14 3.10 6.11
CA CYS A 141 -8.06 4.18 6.43
C CYS A 141 -8.76 3.96 7.78
N GLY A 142 -9.18 2.73 8.08
CA GLY A 142 -9.74 2.36 9.38
C GLY A 142 -8.72 2.51 10.51
N LEU A 143 -7.49 2.04 10.33
CA LEU A 143 -6.40 2.21 11.29
C LEU A 143 -6.16 3.69 11.61
N ILE A 144 -6.01 4.52 10.57
CA ILE A 144 -5.83 5.97 10.69
C ILE A 144 -6.96 6.58 11.52
N PHE A 145 -8.22 6.27 11.19
CA PHE A 145 -9.38 6.79 11.91
C PHE A 145 -9.33 6.45 13.41
N TYR A 146 -9.16 5.17 13.76
CA TYR A 146 -9.18 4.77 15.16
C TYR A 146 -7.96 5.27 15.94
N VAL A 147 -6.78 5.35 15.31
CA VAL A 147 -5.60 6.00 15.92
C VAL A 147 -5.91 7.45 16.24
N CYS A 148 -6.38 8.24 15.26
CA CYS A 148 -6.72 9.64 15.49
C CYS A 148 -7.81 9.80 16.56
N GLN A 149 -8.85 8.97 16.51
CA GLN A 149 -9.94 9.01 17.49
C GLN A 149 -9.45 8.73 18.92
N ILE A 150 -8.56 7.74 19.11
CA ILE A 150 -7.97 7.41 20.41
C ILE A 150 -7.20 8.61 20.97
N TYR A 151 -6.45 9.35 20.16
CA TYR A 151 -5.68 10.51 20.61
C TYR A 151 -6.53 11.75 20.88
N ARG A 152 -7.69 11.89 20.22
CA ARG A 152 -8.66 12.96 20.52
C ARG A 152 -9.42 12.75 21.82
N GLN A 153 -9.42 11.53 22.38
CA GLN A 153 -10.07 11.24 23.66
C GLN A 153 -9.14 11.43 24.86
N LYS A 154 -9.71 11.97 25.95
CA LYS A 154 -8.99 12.14 27.23
C LYS A 154 -8.62 10.78 27.83
N VAL A 155 -9.53 9.81 27.76
CA VAL A 155 -9.39 8.47 28.35
C VAL A 155 -9.30 7.42 27.24
N ILE A 156 -8.45 6.42 27.42
CA ILE A 156 -8.31 5.29 26.48
C ILE A 156 -9.54 4.39 26.63
N ARG A 157 -10.33 4.26 25.55
CA ARG A 157 -11.42 3.29 25.50
C ARG A 157 -10.91 1.98 24.92
N LEU A 158 -11.00 0.89 25.70
CA LEU A 158 -10.54 -0.43 25.29
C LEU A 158 -11.13 -0.87 23.95
N LYS A 159 -12.43 -0.61 23.70
CA LYS A 159 -13.08 -0.91 22.42
C LYS A 159 -12.33 -0.32 21.23
N GLN A 160 -11.97 0.97 21.29
CA GLN A 160 -11.25 1.63 20.19
C GLN A 160 -9.83 1.11 20.03
N LEU A 161 -9.15 0.85 21.15
CA LEU A 161 -7.82 0.26 21.15
C LEU A 161 -7.85 -1.11 20.47
N CYS A 162 -8.78 -1.99 20.87
CA CYS A 162 -8.96 -3.30 20.26
C CYS A 162 -9.31 -3.18 18.77
N THR A 163 -10.20 -2.26 18.40
CA THR A 163 -10.54 -2.06 16.98
C THR A 163 -9.33 -1.59 16.16
N ALA A 164 -8.54 -0.61 16.64
CA ALA A 164 -7.31 -0.18 15.97
C ALA A 164 -6.31 -1.35 15.81
N SER A 165 -6.14 -2.14 16.87
CA SER A 165 -5.29 -3.34 16.87
C SER A 165 -5.76 -4.39 15.86
N ILE A 166 -7.07 -4.60 15.72
CA ILE A 166 -7.65 -5.51 14.71
C ILE A 166 -7.37 -5.00 13.30
N PHE A 167 -7.59 -3.70 13.04
CA PHE A 167 -7.29 -3.09 11.74
C PHE A 167 -5.82 -3.27 11.35
N LEU A 168 -4.89 -3.02 12.28
CA LEU A 168 -3.47 -3.22 12.03
C LEU A 168 -3.10 -4.71 11.90
N GLY A 169 -3.66 -5.58 12.74
CA GLY A 169 -3.43 -7.03 12.68
C GLY A 169 -3.87 -7.62 11.34
N LEU A 170 -5.07 -7.28 10.88
CA LEU A 170 -5.58 -7.66 9.57
C LEU A 170 -4.75 -7.04 8.44
N LEU A 171 -4.22 -5.82 8.61
CA LEU A 171 -3.34 -5.19 7.61
C LEU A 171 -2.04 -5.98 7.47
N ILE A 172 -1.46 -6.47 8.57
CA ILE A 172 -0.28 -7.34 8.54
C ILE A 172 -0.60 -8.69 7.87
N LEU A 173 -1.73 -9.31 8.22
CA LEU A 173 -2.18 -10.55 7.58
C LEU A 173 -2.45 -10.35 6.07
N THR A 174 -2.83 -9.15 5.63
CA THR A 174 -3.08 -8.83 4.22
C THR A 174 -1.77 -8.55 3.48
N LYS A 175 -0.86 -7.82 4.10
CA LYS A 175 0.44 -7.41 3.56
C LYS A 175 1.53 -7.67 4.61
N ILE A 176 2.16 -8.85 4.51
CA ILE A 176 3.12 -9.38 5.50
C ILE A 176 4.30 -8.45 5.84
N ILE A 177 4.66 -7.52 4.93
CA ILE A 177 5.70 -6.51 5.15
C ILE A 177 5.41 -5.62 6.37
N TYR A 178 4.14 -5.46 6.75
CA TYR A 178 3.79 -4.68 7.93
C TYR A 178 4.26 -5.32 9.24
N LEU A 179 4.62 -6.61 9.27
CA LEU A 179 5.28 -7.20 10.45
C LEU A 179 6.60 -6.47 10.74
N GLN A 180 7.42 -6.26 9.71
CA GLN A 180 8.67 -5.50 9.84
C GLN A 180 8.38 -4.04 10.18
N VAL A 181 7.33 -3.44 9.61
CA VAL A 181 6.93 -2.06 9.91
C VAL A 181 6.55 -1.89 11.38
N ILE A 182 5.78 -2.81 11.97
CA ILE A 182 5.42 -2.70 13.39
C ILE A 182 6.62 -2.88 14.31
N MET A 183 7.58 -3.75 13.97
CA MET A 183 8.79 -3.95 14.77
C MET A 183 9.66 -2.68 14.78
N VAL A 184 9.92 -2.10 13.60
CA VAL A 184 10.70 -0.86 13.49
C VAL A 184 9.94 0.31 14.12
N SER A 185 8.61 0.39 13.94
CA SER A 185 7.79 1.43 14.56
C SER A 185 7.80 1.33 16.08
N ALA A 186 7.71 0.11 16.64
CA ALA A 186 7.82 -0.13 18.08
C ALA A 186 9.17 0.34 18.61
N LEU A 187 10.27 -0.01 17.93
CA LEU A 187 11.61 0.46 18.28
C LEU A 187 11.69 2.00 18.29
N CYS A 188 11.23 2.67 17.24
CA CYS A 188 11.23 4.14 17.18
C CYS A 188 10.39 4.77 18.29
N LEU A 189 9.22 4.20 18.62
CA LEU A 189 8.33 4.70 19.66
C LEU A 189 8.88 4.44 21.07
N ILE A 190 9.55 3.32 21.31
CA ILE A 190 10.25 3.02 22.57
C ILE A 190 11.40 4.02 22.77
N LEU A 191 12.22 4.24 21.74
CA LEU A 191 13.30 5.24 21.81
C LEU A 191 12.74 6.64 22.08
N LEU A 192 11.62 7.01 21.47
CA LEU A 192 10.95 8.28 21.73
C LEU A 192 10.41 8.38 23.17
N LEU A 193 9.82 7.31 23.69
CA LEU A 193 9.32 7.20 25.07
C LEU A 193 10.47 7.38 26.07
N LEU A 194 11.61 6.73 25.84
CA LEU A 194 12.81 6.83 26.68
C LEU A 194 13.44 8.23 26.62
N TRP A 195 13.49 8.84 25.44
CA TRP A 195 14.11 10.16 25.25
C TRP A 195 13.26 11.30 25.84
N LYS A 196 11.98 11.39 25.49
CA LYS A 196 11.13 12.51 25.91
C LYS A 196 10.48 12.31 27.28
N LYS A 197 10.56 11.10 27.85
CA LYS A 197 9.90 10.71 29.11
C LYS A 197 8.41 11.06 29.15
N ASN A 198 7.73 11.17 28.00
CA ASN A 198 6.32 11.48 27.92
C ASN A 198 5.51 10.23 27.59
N ARG A 199 4.29 10.11 28.15
CA ARG A 199 3.46 8.91 27.99
C ARG A 199 2.68 8.86 26.66
N THR A 200 2.86 9.86 25.79
CA THR A 200 2.12 9.97 24.52
C THR A 200 2.31 8.76 23.59
N PRO A 201 3.52 8.18 23.42
CA PRO A 201 3.73 7.01 22.56
C PRO A 201 3.07 5.72 23.06
N ILE A 202 2.67 5.64 24.34
CA ILE A 202 2.14 4.41 24.94
C ILE A 202 0.89 3.92 24.21
N ARG A 203 -0.02 4.83 23.79
CA ARG A 203 -1.25 4.41 23.09
C ARG A 203 -0.92 3.72 21.76
N ALA A 204 0.03 4.26 21.00
CA ALA A 204 0.51 3.63 19.76
C ALA A 204 1.20 2.28 20.04
N LEU A 205 2.05 2.19 21.06
CA LEU A 205 2.69 0.92 21.47
C LEU A 205 1.66 -0.16 21.85
N LEU A 206 0.59 0.20 22.55
CA LEU A 206 -0.49 -0.72 22.87
C LEU A 206 -1.25 -1.21 21.62
N ILE A 207 -1.41 -0.37 20.60
CA ILE A 207 -1.99 -0.78 19.30
C ILE A 207 -1.05 -1.77 18.60
N LEU A 208 0.25 -1.49 18.58
CA LEU A 208 1.24 -2.40 17.99
C LEU A 208 1.23 -3.76 18.72
N ALA A 209 1.26 -3.76 20.05
CA ALA A 209 1.19 -4.97 20.86
C ALA A 209 -0.12 -5.75 20.63
N GLY A 210 -1.26 -5.07 20.61
CA GLY A 210 -2.56 -5.70 20.33
C GLY A 210 -2.64 -6.29 18.93
N SER A 211 -2.07 -5.62 17.92
CA SER A 211 -2.03 -6.14 16.54
C SER A 211 -1.17 -7.40 16.41
N PHE A 212 -0.11 -7.51 17.22
CA PHE A 212 0.73 -8.70 17.27
C PHE A 212 -0.02 -9.91 17.83
N LEU A 213 -0.92 -9.71 18.80
CA LEU A 213 -1.78 -10.79 19.31
C LEU A 213 -2.73 -11.34 18.23
N ILE A 214 -3.27 -10.47 17.36
CA ILE A 214 -4.11 -10.89 16.22
C ILE A 214 -3.31 -11.71 15.20
N LEU A 215 -2.03 -11.39 15.04
CA LEU A 215 -1.12 -12.09 14.12
C LEU A 215 -0.64 -13.44 14.68
N LEU A 216 -0.66 -13.62 16.00
CA LEU A 216 -0.05 -14.77 16.68
C LEU A 216 -0.52 -16.14 16.16
N PRO A 217 -1.82 -16.39 15.90
CA PRO A 217 -2.25 -17.69 15.36
C PRO A 217 -1.59 -18.03 14.02
N TYR A 218 -1.43 -17.03 13.14
CA TYR A 218 -0.74 -17.23 11.87
C TYR A 218 0.76 -17.48 12.03
N LEU A 219 1.42 -16.82 13.00
CA LEU A 219 2.84 -17.09 13.29
C LEU A 219 3.06 -18.50 13.84
N VAL A 220 2.16 -18.97 14.71
CA VAL A 220 2.20 -20.34 15.23
C VAL A 220 2.02 -21.33 14.06
N TYR A 221 1.01 -21.13 13.21
CA TYR A 221 0.80 -21.96 12.03
C TYR A 221 2.01 -21.97 11.07
N ALA A 222 2.57 -20.80 10.77
CA ALA A 222 3.75 -20.70 9.93
C ALA A 222 4.96 -21.40 10.56
N TYR A 223 5.13 -21.30 11.88
CA TYR A 223 6.19 -22.00 12.60
C TYR A 223 6.02 -23.52 12.57
N THR A 224 4.80 -24.03 12.76
CA THR A 224 4.55 -25.48 12.73
C THR A 224 4.86 -26.11 11.37
N ILE A 225 4.77 -25.32 10.29
CA ILE A 225 5.06 -25.79 8.92
C ILE A 225 6.54 -25.58 8.56
N THR A 226 7.11 -24.44 8.93
CA THR A 226 8.45 -24.04 8.45
C THR A 226 9.58 -24.33 9.43
N GLY A 227 9.28 -24.54 10.71
CA GLY A 227 10.27 -24.59 11.79
C GLY A 227 10.99 -23.26 12.05
N LYS A 228 10.59 -22.15 11.39
CA LYS A 228 11.29 -20.87 11.45
C LYS A 228 10.46 -19.80 12.17
N LEU A 229 11.01 -19.22 13.22
CA LEU A 229 10.39 -18.10 13.94
C LEU A 229 10.28 -16.87 13.03
N PHE A 230 9.12 -16.20 13.07
CA PHE A 230 8.83 -15.00 12.27
C PHE A 230 8.93 -15.19 10.74
N TYR A 231 8.84 -16.43 10.25
CA TYR A 231 8.84 -16.71 8.82
C TYR A 231 7.45 -16.49 8.23
N VAL A 232 7.17 -15.26 7.80
CA VAL A 232 5.86 -14.87 7.24
C VAL A 232 5.83 -14.75 5.72
N GLY A 233 6.97 -14.99 5.05
CA GLY A 233 7.14 -14.71 3.63
C GLY A 233 8.22 -15.54 2.96
N SER A 234 7.90 -16.23 1.86
CA SER A 234 8.85 -16.99 1.02
C SER A 234 9.31 -16.26 -0.25
N GLY A 235 8.72 -15.10 -0.57
CA GLY A 235 9.03 -14.35 -1.80
C GLY A 235 10.07 -13.24 -1.65
N GLY A 236 10.52 -12.96 -0.43
CA GLY A 236 11.37 -11.80 -0.14
C GLY A 236 12.76 -11.92 -0.75
N GLY A 237 13.36 -13.12 -0.70
CA GLY A 237 14.67 -13.41 -1.28
C GLY A 237 14.70 -13.19 -2.78
N GLU A 238 13.74 -13.75 -3.52
CA GLU A 238 13.65 -13.61 -4.98
C GLU A 238 13.56 -12.13 -5.40
N ILE A 239 12.72 -11.35 -4.70
CA ILE A 239 12.62 -9.90 -4.93
C ILE A 239 13.97 -9.23 -4.70
N LEU A 240 14.66 -9.56 -3.60
CA LEU A 240 15.94 -8.98 -3.22
C LEU A 240 17.09 -9.40 -4.16
N TYR A 241 17.02 -10.60 -4.73
CA TYR A 241 17.97 -11.07 -5.73
C TYR A 241 17.88 -10.22 -7.00
N HIS A 242 16.68 -10.10 -7.59
CA HIS A 242 16.48 -9.22 -8.74
C HIS A 242 16.83 -7.77 -8.41
N ARG A 243 16.52 -7.33 -7.18
CA ARG A 243 16.87 -6.00 -6.71
C ARG A 243 18.36 -5.69 -6.76
N SER A 244 19.16 -6.66 -6.37
CA SER A 244 20.61 -6.57 -6.25
C SER A 244 21.35 -6.95 -7.54
N THR A 245 20.63 -7.22 -8.63
CA THR A 245 21.23 -7.58 -9.92
C THR A 245 22.43 -6.70 -10.32
N PRO A 246 23.56 -7.31 -10.69
CA PRO A 246 24.75 -6.58 -11.10
C PRO A 246 24.65 -6.03 -12.52
N TYR A 247 23.68 -6.49 -13.33
CA TYR A 247 23.67 -6.26 -14.77
C TYR A 247 23.31 -4.81 -15.15
N PRO A 248 24.08 -4.15 -16.04
CA PRO A 248 23.91 -2.72 -16.34
C PRO A 248 22.49 -2.31 -16.79
N ASN A 249 21.85 -3.13 -17.62
CA ASN A 249 20.55 -2.87 -18.25
C ASN A 249 19.33 -3.17 -17.35
N GLU A 250 19.58 -3.68 -16.14
CA GLU A 250 18.52 -4.02 -15.20
C GLU A 250 18.38 -2.99 -14.09
N TRP A 251 17.15 -2.64 -13.74
CA TRP A 251 16.81 -1.59 -12.76
C TRP A 251 16.35 -2.18 -11.42
N GLY A 252 16.52 -3.49 -11.25
CA GLY A 252 16.18 -4.25 -10.06
C GLY A 252 14.69 -4.34 -9.76
N ASN A 253 13.85 -4.47 -10.80
CA ASN A 253 12.46 -4.93 -10.65
C ASN A 253 12.42 -6.46 -10.65
N TRP A 254 11.44 -7.05 -9.99
CA TRP A 254 11.24 -8.51 -10.02
C TRP A 254 10.78 -9.00 -11.41
N PHE A 255 11.13 -10.25 -11.74
CA PHE A 255 10.69 -11.02 -12.91
C PHE A 255 10.15 -12.38 -12.48
N SER A 256 9.21 -12.96 -13.23
CA SER A 256 8.72 -14.31 -12.91
C SER A 256 9.76 -15.36 -13.25
N LYS A 257 9.61 -16.54 -12.62
CA LYS A 257 10.44 -17.70 -12.93
C LYS A 257 10.35 -18.06 -14.42
N GLU A 258 9.15 -18.03 -14.97
CA GLU A 258 8.89 -18.38 -16.37
C GLU A 258 9.56 -17.37 -17.32
N ASP A 259 9.45 -16.07 -17.02
CA ASP A 259 10.13 -15.01 -17.80
C ASP A 259 11.66 -15.22 -17.81
N VAL A 260 12.23 -15.65 -16.68
CA VAL A 260 13.67 -15.92 -16.56
C VAL A 260 14.09 -17.16 -17.34
N LEU A 261 13.36 -18.27 -17.21
CA LEU A 261 13.74 -19.56 -17.79
C LEU A 261 13.52 -19.63 -19.31
N PHE A 262 12.42 -19.04 -19.78
CA PHE A 262 11.93 -19.20 -21.16
C PHE A 262 11.92 -17.89 -21.95
N GLY A 263 12.26 -16.75 -21.35
CA GLY A 263 12.27 -15.45 -22.01
C GLY A 263 13.15 -15.34 -23.26
N GLY A 264 14.13 -16.25 -23.42
CA GLY A 264 14.97 -16.37 -24.60
C GLY A 264 14.39 -17.21 -25.75
N ASP A 265 13.28 -17.91 -25.51
CA ASP A 265 12.70 -18.87 -26.46
C ASP A 265 11.73 -18.14 -27.39
N THR A 266 11.74 -18.45 -28.69
CA THR A 266 10.94 -17.74 -29.71
C THR A 266 9.44 -17.91 -29.56
N ASP A 267 9.02 -19.04 -28.98
CA ASP A 267 7.61 -19.42 -28.86
C ASP A 267 7.02 -19.05 -27.49
N TYR A 268 7.83 -18.48 -26.59
CA TYR A 268 7.40 -18.11 -25.26
C TYR A 268 6.64 -16.78 -25.25
N THR A 269 5.45 -16.77 -24.64
CA THR A 269 4.68 -15.54 -24.41
C THR A 269 4.98 -15.01 -23.00
N PRO A 270 5.60 -13.82 -22.86
CA PRO A 270 5.96 -13.30 -21.56
C PRO A 270 4.77 -12.98 -20.66
N THR A 271 4.96 -13.10 -19.35
CA THR A 271 3.89 -12.82 -18.37
C THR A 271 3.52 -11.34 -18.28
N THR A 272 4.36 -10.46 -18.81
CA THR A 272 4.13 -9.00 -18.87
C THR A 272 4.62 -8.48 -20.23
N PRO A 273 4.12 -7.35 -20.76
CA PRO A 273 4.62 -6.80 -22.04
C PRO A 273 6.09 -6.28 -21.93
N TYR A 274 7.04 -7.19 -22.08
CA TYR A 274 8.46 -6.91 -22.26
C TYR A 274 8.79 -6.77 -23.76
N LYS A 275 9.90 -6.09 -24.07
CA LYS A 275 10.42 -5.93 -25.43
C LYS A 275 11.20 -7.16 -25.89
N ASN A 276 12.12 -7.61 -25.05
CA ASN A 276 13.06 -8.68 -25.33
C ASN A 276 13.58 -9.19 -23.99
N LEU A 277 13.44 -10.49 -23.74
CA LEU A 277 13.87 -11.15 -22.50
C LEU A 277 15.13 -12.02 -22.69
N ASN A 278 15.75 -12.03 -23.88
CA ASN A 278 16.95 -12.82 -24.15
C ASN A 278 18.09 -12.47 -23.18
N GLU A 279 18.27 -11.18 -22.89
CA GLU A 279 19.29 -10.72 -21.94
C GLU A 279 18.95 -11.17 -20.51
N LEU A 280 17.68 -11.09 -20.10
CA LEU A 280 17.22 -11.58 -18.79
C LEU A 280 17.52 -13.08 -18.62
N SER A 281 17.15 -13.91 -19.61
CA SER A 281 17.41 -15.34 -19.56
C SER A 281 18.90 -15.65 -19.56
N LYS A 282 19.69 -14.97 -20.41
CA LYS A 282 21.15 -15.11 -20.41
C LYS A 282 21.76 -14.82 -19.04
N ASN A 283 21.24 -13.82 -18.34
CA ASN A 283 21.77 -13.34 -17.07
C ASN A 283 21.42 -14.23 -15.86
N HIS A 284 20.26 -14.91 -15.89
CA HIS A 284 19.68 -15.52 -14.69
C HIS A 284 19.25 -16.98 -14.83
N LYS A 285 19.11 -17.52 -16.05
CA LYS A 285 18.57 -18.87 -16.28
C LYS A 285 19.38 -19.95 -15.57
N GLU A 286 20.71 -19.91 -15.69
CA GLU A 286 21.60 -20.91 -15.07
C GLU A 286 21.42 -20.95 -13.55
N PHE A 287 21.43 -19.78 -12.90
CA PHE A 287 21.17 -19.68 -11.46
C PHE A 287 19.79 -20.23 -11.10
N TYR A 288 18.74 -19.88 -11.85
CA TYR A 288 17.38 -20.38 -11.59
C TYR A 288 17.27 -21.91 -11.74
N LEU A 289 17.98 -22.52 -12.68
CA LEU A 289 18.01 -23.98 -12.84
C LEU A 289 18.59 -24.68 -11.61
N THR A 290 19.56 -24.08 -10.92
CA THR A 290 20.09 -24.62 -9.65
C THR A 290 19.06 -24.65 -8.52
N LEU A 291 17.98 -23.86 -8.64
CA LEU A 291 16.94 -23.72 -7.62
C LEU A 291 15.78 -24.69 -7.83
N GLU A 292 15.63 -25.29 -9.02
CA GLU A 292 14.56 -26.26 -9.32
C GLU A 292 14.39 -27.37 -8.27
N PRO A 293 15.46 -28.05 -7.80
CA PRO A 293 15.30 -29.14 -6.84
C PRO A 293 14.95 -28.66 -5.43
N LEU A 294 15.05 -27.35 -5.14
CA LEU A 294 14.87 -26.80 -3.79
C LEU A 294 13.41 -26.48 -3.48
N SER A 295 13.02 -26.62 -2.22
CA SER A 295 11.74 -26.13 -1.69
C SER A 295 11.67 -24.59 -1.70
N TYR A 296 10.47 -24.01 -1.62
CA TYR A 296 10.32 -22.54 -1.57
C TYR A 296 11.09 -21.89 -0.41
N ILE A 297 11.23 -22.57 0.72
CA ILE A 297 11.96 -22.07 1.90
C ILE A 297 13.47 -22.08 1.65
N GLU A 298 13.98 -23.13 1.02
CA GLU A 298 15.40 -23.24 0.65
C GLU A 298 15.75 -22.23 -0.43
N ARG A 299 14.90 -22.11 -1.47
CA ARG A 299 15.04 -21.10 -2.53
C ARG A 299 15.15 -19.69 -1.96
N ASP A 300 14.26 -19.31 -1.04
CA ASP A 300 14.31 -17.99 -0.39
C ASP A 300 15.66 -17.73 0.31
N SER A 301 16.22 -18.75 0.98
CA SER A 301 17.53 -18.67 1.62
C SER A 301 18.66 -18.48 0.61
N VAL A 302 18.66 -19.26 -0.49
CA VAL A 302 19.68 -19.18 -1.55
C VAL A 302 19.60 -17.83 -2.29
N PHE A 303 18.39 -17.37 -2.62
CA PHE A 303 18.19 -16.05 -3.21
C PHE A 303 18.71 -14.92 -2.31
N LYS A 304 18.44 -14.98 -0.99
CA LYS A 304 18.96 -13.98 -0.03
C LYS A 304 20.48 -13.98 0.02
N ALA A 305 21.11 -15.16 0.04
CA ALA A 305 22.57 -15.26 0.05
C ALA A 305 23.18 -14.66 -1.23
N ALA A 306 22.65 -15.01 -2.40
CA ALA A 306 23.06 -14.44 -3.67
C ALA A 306 22.84 -12.91 -3.73
N ALA A 307 21.72 -12.44 -3.19
CA ALA A 307 21.43 -11.01 -3.13
C ALA A 307 22.45 -10.24 -2.28
N ILE A 308 22.80 -10.77 -1.10
CA ILE A 308 23.80 -10.17 -0.21
C ILE A 308 25.19 -10.17 -0.88
N ALA A 309 25.55 -11.25 -1.58
CA ALA A 309 26.80 -11.33 -2.33
C ALA A 309 26.86 -10.23 -3.41
N ASN A 310 25.78 -10.07 -4.19
CA ASN A 310 25.68 -9.03 -5.20
C ASN A 310 25.77 -7.62 -4.62
N MET A 311 25.10 -7.35 -3.48
CA MET A 311 25.18 -6.05 -2.81
C MET A 311 26.60 -5.70 -2.36
N LYS A 312 27.33 -6.69 -1.83
CA LYS A 312 28.72 -6.52 -1.39
C LYS A 312 29.67 -6.30 -2.57
N ALA A 313 29.50 -7.07 -3.65
CA ALA A 313 30.35 -6.96 -4.84
C ALA A 313 30.05 -5.70 -5.68
N HIS A 314 28.79 -5.24 -5.71
CA HIS A 314 28.33 -4.15 -6.58
C HIS A 314 27.51 -3.07 -5.84
N PRO A 315 28.04 -2.42 -4.79
CA PRO A 315 27.27 -1.52 -3.93
C PRO A 315 26.71 -0.29 -4.67
N LYS A 316 27.47 0.28 -5.62
CA LYS A 316 27.02 1.41 -6.45
C LYS A 316 25.83 1.02 -7.33
N LYS A 317 25.87 -0.18 -7.91
CA LYS A 317 24.78 -0.71 -8.73
C LYS A 317 23.53 -0.97 -7.89
N TYR A 318 23.70 -1.56 -6.71
CA TYR A 318 22.61 -1.72 -5.76
C TYR A 318 21.98 -0.37 -5.38
N LEU A 319 22.77 0.68 -5.11
CA LEU A 319 22.24 2.02 -4.84
C LEU A 319 21.46 2.61 -6.03
N LYS A 320 21.98 2.46 -7.26
CA LYS A 320 21.26 2.89 -8.48
C LYS A 320 19.91 2.16 -8.60
N ASN A 321 19.92 0.86 -8.35
CA ASN A 321 18.69 0.09 -8.27
C ASN A 321 17.80 0.65 -7.15
N THR A 322 18.32 0.92 -5.94
CA THR A 322 17.64 1.59 -4.79
C THR A 322 16.81 2.79 -5.23
N VAL A 323 17.44 3.74 -5.90
CA VAL A 323 16.78 4.93 -6.45
C VAL A 323 15.71 4.56 -7.49
N ALA A 324 15.99 3.60 -8.38
CA ALA A 324 15.02 3.16 -9.39
C ALA A 324 13.75 2.53 -8.79
N SER A 325 13.81 1.86 -7.63
CA SER A 325 12.61 1.34 -6.94
C SER A 325 11.81 2.42 -6.26
N LEU A 326 12.46 3.44 -5.68
CA LEU A 326 11.74 4.63 -5.21
C LEU A 326 10.99 5.29 -6.37
N SER A 327 11.66 5.44 -7.52
CA SER A 327 11.03 5.95 -8.73
C SER A 327 9.88 5.05 -9.20
N ARG A 328 10.02 3.71 -9.19
CA ARG A 328 8.91 2.81 -9.53
C ARG A 328 7.75 2.86 -8.54
N LEU A 329 8.04 3.08 -7.26
CA LEU A 329 7.03 3.11 -6.22
C LEU A 329 6.12 4.31 -6.41
N VAL A 330 6.73 5.44 -6.78
CA VAL A 330 6.01 6.69 -6.96
C VAL A 330 5.49 6.86 -8.39
N PHE A 331 6.32 6.65 -9.39
CA PHE A 331 6.03 6.99 -10.79
C PHE A 331 5.76 5.77 -11.66
N HIS A 332 5.84 4.56 -11.12
CA HIS A 332 5.68 3.31 -11.88
C HIS A 332 6.68 3.19 -13.04
N PHE A 333 7.89 3.74 -12.87
CA PHE A 333 8.99 3.72 -13.83
C PHE A 333 10.34 3.95 -13.10
N PRO A 334 11.49 3.37 -13.51
CA PRO A 334 11.74 2.52 -14.68
C PRO A 334 11.59 1.02 -14.41
N PHE A 335 11.15 0.28 -15.42
CA PHE A 335 11.18 -1.19 -15.46
C PHE A 335 12.17 -1.66 -16.52
N SER A 336 12.99 -2.66 -16.21
CA SER A 336 13.90 -3.25 -17.19
C SER A 336 13.13 -3.98 -18.28
N TYR A 337 13.66 -3.91 -19.50
CA TYR A 337 13.12 -4.59 -20.68
C TYR A 337 11.67 -4.23 -21.04
N ARG A 338 11.05 -3.18 -20.48
CA ARG A 338 9.67 -2.77 -20.79
C ARG A 338 9.62 -1.46 -21.58
N ASN A 339 8.64 -1.37 -22.49
CA ASN A 339 8.23 -0.08 -23.03
C ASN A 339 7.47 0.72 -21.96
N GLN A 340 7.62 2.05 -21.99
CA GLN A 340 6.67 2.90 -21.29
C GLN A 340 5.32 2.77 -22.00
N SER A 341 4.27 2.48 -21.23
CA SER A 341 2.89 2.38 -21.71
C SER A 341 2.05 3.47 -21.10
N LEU A 342 0.90 3.77 -21.71
CA LEU A 342 -0.06 4.74 -21.16
C LEU A 342 -0.49 4.38 -19.72
N ASN A 343 -0.47 3.09 -19.39
CA ASN A 343 -0.72 2.55 -18.06
C ASN A 343 0.20 3.11 -16.96
N ALA A 344 1.42 3.54 -17.30
CA ALA A 344 2.33 4.16 -16.34
C ALA A 344 1.81 5.52 -15.86
N TYR A 345 1.18 6.31 -16.75
CA TYR A 345 0.61 7.62 -16.39
C TYR A 345 -0.55 7.52 -15.40
N GLY A 346 -1.31 6.41 -15.43
CA GLY A 346 -2.37 6.13 -14.46
C GLY A 346 -1.89 6.00 -13.02
N TYR A 347 -0.61 5.68 -12.81
CA TYR A 347 0.05 5.78 -11.50
C TYR A 347 0.78 7.12 -11.33
N MET A 348 1.56 7.51 -12.34
CA MET A 348 2.47 8.64 -12.24
C MET A 348 1.76 9.96 -11.95
N ILE A 349 0.73 10.32 -12.74
CA ILE A 349 0.05 11.62 -12.62
C ILE A 349 -0.57 11.82 -11.23
N PRO A 350 -1.44 10.91 -10.72
CA PRO A 350 -2.03 11.10 -9.40
C PRO A 350 -0.97 11.09 -8.28
N ASN A 351 0.10 10.30 -8.42
CA ASN A 351 1.16 10.23 -7.41
C ASN A 351 2.01 11.51 -7.40
N VAL A 352 2.34 12.07 -8.57
CA VAL A 352 3.02 13.37 -8.68
C VAL A 352 2.19 14.45 -7.99
N LEU A 353 0.88 14.49 -8.20
CA LEU A 353 0.00 15.48 -7.57
C LEU A 353 0.02 15.34 -6.04
N ILE A 354 -0.17 14.12 -5.51
CA ILE A 354 -0.15 13.84 -4.07
C ILE A 354 1.21 14.23 -3.46
N LEU A 355 2.31 13.84 -4.10
CA LEU A 355 3.65 14.16 -3.61
C LEU A 355 3.96 15.65 -3.70
N PHE A 356 3.53 16.33 -4.75
CA PHE A 356 3.70 17.76 -4.89
C PHE A 356 3.02 18.50 -3.73
N LEU A 357 1.75 18.18 -3.46
CA LEU A 357 1.00 18.75 -2.32
C LEU A 357 1.64 18.42 -0.98
N TRP A 358 2.16 17.19 -0.84
CA TRP A 358 2.88 16.75 0.34
C TRP A 358 4.21 17.53 0.55
N VAL A 359 5.02 17.69 -0.50
CA VAL A 359 6.28 18.45 -0.46
C VAL A 359 6.02 19.92 -0.13
N LEU A 360 5.03 20.55 -0.75
CA LEU A 360 4.63 21.93 -0.44
C LEU A 360 4.20 22.09 1.02
N SER A 361 3.70 21.03 1.65
CA SER A 361 3.29 21.03 3.05
C SER A 361 4.47 20.92 4.03
N ILE A 362 5.66 20.51 3.58
CA ILE A 362 6.82 20.31 4.46
C ILE A 362 7.27 21.63 5.08
N TYR A 363 7.44 22.70 4.30
CA TYR A 363 7.92 23.98 4.84
C TYR A 363 6.95 24.60 5.87
N PRO A 364 5.64 24.76 5.58
CA PRO A 364 4.67 25.25 6.57
C PRO A 364 4.59 24.37 7.82
N PHE A 365 4.70 23.05 7.66
CA PHE A 365 4.76 22.11 8.77
C PHE A 365 5.99 22.34 9.64
N LEU A 366 7.19 22.47 9.05
CA LEU A 366 8.42 22.69 9.80
C LEU A 366 8.38 24.01 10.58
N ARG A 367 7.83 25.09 9.98
CA ARG A 367 7.62 26.38 10.66
C ARG A 367 6.65 26.27 11.84
N ASN A 368 5.65 25.39 11.75
CA ASN A 368 4.60 25.21 12.75
C ASN A 368 4.70 23.89 13.54
N ARG A 369 5.86 23.22 13.55
CA ARG A 369 6.01 21.85 14.08
C ARG A 369 5.56 21.67 15.53
N LYS A 370 5.61 22.73 16.35
CA LYS A 370 5.15 22.74 17.74
C LYS A 370 3.63 22.57 17.88
N LYS A 371 2.86 22.90 16.84
CA LYS A 371 1.39 22.76 16.78
C LYS A 371 0.95 21.42 16.19
N SER A 372 1.88 20.57 15.77
CA SER A 372 1.54 19.29 15.16
C SER A 372 1.05 18.28 16.20
N CYS A 373 -0.01 17.56 15.84
CA CYS A 373 -0.57 16.49 16.65
C CYS A 373 0.30 15.22 16.57
N PHE A 374 0.45 14.52 17.70
CA PHE A 374 1.30 13.33 17.78
C PHE A 374 0.83 12.22 16.82
N GLU A 375 -0.48 11.99 16.76
CA GLU A 375 -1.10 10.93 15.96
C GLU A 375 -0.79 11.07 14.47
N ILE A 376 -0.78 12.31 13.93
CA ILE A 376 -0.45 12.56 12.52
C ILE A 376 1.03 12.27 12.28
N ASN A 377 1.92 12.70 13.17
CA ASN A 377 3.35 12.43 13.05
C ASN A 377 3.66 10.94 13.16
N ALA A 378 2.99 10.23 14.07
CA ALA A 378 3.16 8.80 14.26
C ALA A 378 2.68 8.01 13.02
N LEU A 379 1.53 8.37 12.45
CA LEU A 379 1.01 7.76 11.22
C LEU A 379 1.89 8.06 10.00
N LEU A 380 2.44 9.29 9.91
CA LEU A 380 3.39 9.64 8.85
C LEU A 380 4.68 8.83 9.00
N LEU A 381 5.26 8.75 10.21
CA LEU A 381 6.44 7.93 10.48
C LEU A 381 6.19 6.45 10.15
N PHE A 382 5.07 5.89 10.58
CA PHE A 382 4.67 4.52 10.26
C PHE A 382 4.61 4.27 8.74
N SER A 383 4.03 5.22 8.00
CA SER A 383 3.92 5.15 6.53
C SER A 383 5.28 5.33 5.83
N LEU A 384 6.18 6.14 6.39
CA LEU A 384 7.55 6.31 5.90
C LEU A 384 8.40 5.06 6.16
N ILE A 385 8.25 4.39 7.31
CA ILE A 385 8.90 3.11 7.60
C ILE A 385 8.45 2.04 6.59
N TYR A 386 7.15 1.94 6.33
CA TYR A 386 6.61 1.07 5.27
C TYR A 386 7.20 1.40 3.90
N THR A 387 7.19 2.67 3.52
CA THR A 387 7.73 3.15 2.23
C THR A 387 9.21 2.78 2.10
N GLY A 388 10.01 3.03 3.14
CA GLY A 388 11.42 2.65 3.18
C GLY A 388 11.63 1.14 2.98
N GLY A 389 10.85 0.31 3.69
CA GLY A 389 10.89 -1.14 3.52
C GLY A 389 10.55 -1.59 2.09
N ILE A 390 9.54 -0.99 1.46
CA ILE A 390 9.15 -1.30 0.08
C ILE A 390 10.19 -0.85 -0.95
N VAL A 391 10.87 0.29 -0.74
CA VAL A 391 11.96 0.78 -1.61
C VAL A 391 13.16 -0.17 -1.61
N LEU A 392 13.47 -0.74 -0.44
CA LEU A 392 14.51 -1.78 -0.29
C LEU A 392 14.11 -3.10 -0.94
N LEU A 393 12.82 -3.31 -1.21
CA LEU A 393 12.26 -4.44 -1.94
C LEU A 393 11.83 -3.99 -3.36
N ASP A 394 10.70 -4.48 -3.85
CA ASP A 394 10.26 -4.40 -5.25
C ASP A 394 9.85 -2.99 -5.74
N GLY A 395 9.37 -2.13 -4.83
CA GLY A 395 8.90 -0.77 -5.15
C GLY A 395 7.91 -0.67 -6.28
N ARG A 396 6.97 -1.62 -6.45
CA ARG A 396 5.89 -1.44 -7.42
C ARG A 396 4.93 -0.33 -7.00
N GLY A 397 4.45 0.43 -7.98
CA GLY A 397 3.49 1.53 -7.76
C GLY A 397 2.22 1.15 -6.98
N ARG A 398 1.74 -0.09 -7.10
CA ARG A 398 0.57 -0.57 -6.32
C ARG A 398 0.80 -0.56 -4.81
N ASN A 399 2.05 -0.71 -4.36
CA ASN A 399 2.36 -0.68 -2.93
C ASN A 399 2.24 0.74 -2.35
N PHE A 400 2.28 1.79 -3.19
CA PHE A 400 2.08 3.16 -2.73
C PHE A 400 0.64 3.44 -2.31
N ILE A 401 -0.33 2.61 -2.75
CA ILE A 401 -1.76 2.76 -2.44
C ILE A 401 -2.00 2.84 -0.93
N THR A 402 -1.33 2.03 -0.13
CA THR A 402 -1.52 2.01 1.33
C THR A 402 -0.88 3.21 2.04
N VAL A 403 -0.02 3.98 1.38
CA VAL A 403 0.67 5.14 1.95
C VAL A 403 -0.17 6.41 1.77
N VAL A 404 -0.90 6.48 0.65
CA VAL A 404 -1.64 7.66 0.22
C VAL A 404 -2.61 8.23 1.27
N PRO A 405 -3.40 7.44 2.01
CA PRO A 405 -4.29 7.98 3.04
C PRO A 405 -3.56 8.80 4.09
N ALA A 406 -2.38 8.36 4.55
CA ALA A 406 -1.60 9.08 5.54
C ALA A 406 -1.00 10.39 4.95
N LEU A 407 -0.57 10.38 3.68
CA LEU A 407 -0.06 11.58 3.01
C LEU A 407 -1.16 12.62 2.81
N VAL A 408 -2.34 12.19 2.36
CA VAL A 408 -3.50 13.07 2.16
C VAL A 408 -3.98 13.65 3.48
N LEU A 409 -4.06 12.83 4.54
CA LEU A 409 -4.35 13.34 5.89
C LEU A 409 -3.33 14.41 6.31
N PHE A 410 -2.04 14.13 6.13
CA PHE A 410 -0.97 15.03 6.55
C PHE A 410 -1.07 16.40 5.87
N PHE A 411 -1.11 16.45 4.54
CA PHE A 411 -1.16 17.75 3.87
C PHE A 411 -2.51 18.44 4.11
N THR A 412 -3.62 17.70 4.21
CA THR A 412 -4.94 18.31 4.51
C THR A 412 -4.94 18.98 5.87
N PHE A 413 -4.31 18.35 6.87
CA PHE A 413 -4.10 18.95 8.18
C PHE A 413 -3.28 20.25 8.08
N VAL A 414 -2.16 20.23 7.35
CA VAL A 414 -1.30 21.41 7.17
C VAL A 414 -2.04 22.55 6.46
N TYR A 415 -2.70 22.28 5.34
CA TYR A 415 -3.45 23.29 4.57
C TYR A 415 -4.62 23.88 5.38
N SER A 416 -5.28 23.09 6.22
CA SER A 416 -6.43 23.55 6.99
C SER A 416 -6.04 24.28 8.28
N ASN A 417 -4.92 23.94 8.90
CA ASN A 417 -4.56 24.44 10.23
C ASN A 417 -3.40 25.44 10.24
N PHE A 418 -2.51 25.39 9.24
CA PHE A 418 -1.29 26.22 9.23
C PHE A 418 -1.25 27.27 8.13
N LEU A 419 -2.07 27.12 7.09
CA LEU A 419 -2.08 28.02 5.93
C LEU A 419 -3.38 28.84 5.90
N ASN A 420 -3.25 30.13 5.61
CA ASN A 420 -4.36 31.01 5.31
C ASN A 420 -4.24 31.46 3.85
N ILE A 421 -4.91 30.76 2.95
CA ILE A 421 -4.86 31.04 1.51
C ILE A 421 -5.97 32.06 1.19
N LYS A 422 -5.58 33.33 1.01
CA LYS A 422 -6.46 34.38 0.51
C LYS A 422 -6.25 34.55 -0.99
N LEU A 423 -7.28 34.27 -1.78
CA LEU A 423 -7.30 34.63 -3.20
C LEU A 423 -7.75 36.10 -3.29
N THR A 424 -6.79 37.02 -3.38
CA THR A 424 -7.11 38.41 -3.67
C THR A 424 -7.34 38.51 -5.17
N ALA A 425 -8.59 38.72 -5.60
CA ALA A 425 -8.84 39.07 -6.99
C ALA A 425 -8.06 40.35 -7.30
N LEU A 426 -7.14 40.30 -8.26
CA LEU A 426 -6.59 41.49 -8.88
C LEU A 426 -7.76 42.17 -9.58
N ARG A 427 -8.48 43.04 -8.86
CA ARG A 427 -9.29 44.07 -9.52
C ARG A 427 -8.28 44.93 -10.26
N GLU A 428 -8.16 44.72 -11.56
CA GLU A 428 -7.61 45.74 -12.44
C GLU A 428 -8.42 47.00 -12.19
N ASN A 429 -7.84 47.94 -11.46
CA ASN A 429 -8.23 49.33 -11.53
C ASN A 429 -7.77 49.85 -12.90
N SER A 430 -8.37 49.35 -13.98
CA SER A 430 -8.29 49.99 -15.30
C SER A 430 -9.19 51.23 -15.25
N THR A 431 -8.57 52.32 -14.81
CA THR A 431 -8.64 53.61 -15.50
C THR A 431 -10.05 54.09 -15.89
N LYS A 432 -10.85 54.51 -14.91
CA LYS A 432 -11.82 55.61 -15.09
C LYS A 432 -11.32 56.88 -14.42
N GLN A 433 -10.07 57.24 -14.73
CA GLN A 433 -9.44 58.48 -14.26
C GLN A 433 -8.64 59.11 -15.41
N SER A 434 -9.30 59.34 -16.54
CA SER A 434 -8.91 60.34 -17.53
C SER A 434 -10.09 60.60 -18.47
N LEU A 435 -11.04 61.45 -18.05
CA LEU A 435 -11.98 62.12 -18.98
C LEU A 435 -12.70 63.32 -18.31
N SER A 436 -12.17 63.87 -17.20
CA SER A 436 -12.69 65.10 -16.58
C SER A 436 -11.79 66.33 -16.72
N ASP A 437 -10.64 66.22 -17.41
CA ASP A 437 -9.71 67.34 -17.61
C ASP A 437 -9.64 67.81 -19.09
N LEU A 438 -10.60 67.41 -19.92
CA LEU A 438 -10.75 67.90 -21.30
C LEU A 438 -12.24 68.09 -21.62
N HIS A 439 -12.84 69.16 -21.12
CA HIS A 439 -13.68 70.10 -21.87
C HIS A 439 -14.21 71.24 -21.00
#